data_AF-A0A4D4MMJ3-F1
#
_entry.id   AF-A0A4D4MMJ3-F1
#
_cell.length_a   1.000
_cell.length_b   1.000
_cell.length_c   1.000
_cell.angle_alpha   90.00
_cell.angle_beta   90.00
_cell.angle_gamma   90.00
#
_symmetry.space_group_name_H-M   'P 1'
#
loop_
_entity.id
_entity.type
_entity.pdbx_description
1 polymer ?
#
loop_
_entity_poly.entity_id
_entity_poly.type
_entity_poly.pdbx_seq_one_letter_code
_entity_poly.pdbx_strand_id
1 'polypeptide(L)'
;MTPIRKLGNRVLCAAVNAKFGARYTDLCYGYNAFWRHCLDQIDLDCTGFEVETLMNIRVVKAGLKVQEIPSHEYLRIHGASNLRAVRDGLRVLKVILKERSNRRALRSRPHAMQLNSGQGEVS
;
A
#
# COMPACT_ATOMS: atom_id res chain seq x y z
N MET A 1 0.00 16.62 -10.82
CA MET A 1 -0.13 16.46 -9.34
C MET A 1 0.41 17.69 -8.62
N THR A 2 -0.35 18.31 -7.71
CA THR A 2 0.07 19.51 -6.96
C THR A 2 1.20 19.20 -5.95
N PRO A 3 2.10 20.16 -5.64
CA PRO A 3 3.26 19.92 -4.77
C PRO A 3 2.87 19.49 -3.34
N ILE A 4 1.76 19.99 -2.82
CA ILE A 4 1.20 19.62 -1.51
C ILE A 4 0.85 18.13 -1.46
N ARG A 5 0.28 17.58 -2.54
CA ARG A 5 -0.08 16.15 -2.62
C ARG A 5 1.17 15.27 -2.69
N LYS A 6 2.19 15.69 -3.44
CA LYS A 6 3.48 14.99 -3.50
C LYS A 6 4.15 14.93 -2.13
N LEU A 7 4.14 16.04 -1.39
CA LEU A 7 4.69 16.10 -0.05
C LEU A 7 3.90 15.22 0.92
N GLY A 8 2.56 15.31 0.90
CA GLY A 8 1.68 14.48 1.73
C GLY A 8 1.91 12.99 1.50
N ASN A 9 1.95 12.56 0.24
CA ASN A 9 2.23 11.16 -0.11
C ASN A 9 3.61 10.72 0.41
N ARG A 10 4.67 11.53 0.23
CA ARG A 10 6.01 11.21 0.78
C ARG A 10 6.00 11.02 2.29
N VAL A 11 5.30 11.88 3.04
CA VAL A 11 5.21 11.79 4.51
C VAL A 11 4.47 10.51 4.92
N LEU A 12 3.37 10.17 4.25
CA LEU A 12 2.60 8.96 4.53
C LEU A 12 3.37 7.69 4.18
N CYS A 13 4.03 7.66 3.01
CA CYS A 13 4.94 6.57 2.63
C CYS A 13 6.04 6.39 3.68
N ALA A 14 6.69 7.47 4.12
CA ALA A 14 7.73 7.41 5.13
C ALA A 14 7.21 6.83 6.46
N ALA A 15 6.02 7.23 6.90
CA ALA A 15 5.40 6.72 8.13
C ALA A 15 5.11 5.21 8.04
N VAL A 16 4.55 4.73 6.91
CA VAL A 16 4.26 3.31 6.70
C VAL A 16 5.54 2.48 6.59
N ASN A 17 6.52 2.95 5.82
CA ASN A 17 7.81 2.27 5.66
C ASN A 17 8.55 2.17 7.00
N ALA A 18 8.54 3.25 7.80
CA ALA A 18 9.15 3.27 9.13
C ALA A 18 8.42 2.36 10.13
N LYS A 19 7.09 2.33 10.14
CA LYS A 19 6.32 1.59 11.15
C LYS A 19 6.14 0.11 10.82
N PHE A 20 6.01 -0.25 9.54
CA PHE A 20 5.68 -1.60 9.10
C PHE A 20 6.82 -2.28 8.32
N GLY A 21 7.88 -1.55 7.96
CA GLY A 21 9.00 -2.12 7.19
C GLY A 21 8.68 -2.30 5.70
N ALA A 22 7.67 -1.60 5.19
CA ALA A 22 7.34 -1.56 3.78
C ALA A 22 8.36 -0.72 2.98
N ARG A 23 8.26 -0.78 1.65
CA ARG A 23 9.08 0.00 0.70
C ARG A 23 8.22 0.69 -0.35
N TYR A 24 7.13 1.33 0.08
CA TYR A 24 6.24 2.05 -0.83
C TYR A 24 6.86 3.35 -1.32
N THR A 25 6.72 3.62 -2.61
CA THR A 25 7.03 4.88 -3.27
C THR A 25 5.77 5.71 -3.52
N ASP A 26 4.60 5.08 -3.66
CA ASP A 26 3.31 5.77 -3.76
C ASP A 26 2.20 5.03 -2.99
N LEU A 27 1.68 5.65 -1.92
CA LEU A 27 0.64 5.08 -1.05
C LEU A 27 -0.75 5.67 -1.33
N CYS A 28 -0.81 6.67 -2.21
CA CYS A 28 -2.03 7.40 -2.55
C CYS A 28 -2.45 7.17 -4.01
N TYR A 29 -1.95 6.09 -4.61
CA TYR A 29 -2.30 5.64 -5.95
C TYR A 29 -3.36 4.53 -5.88
N GLY A 30 -4.60 4.87 -6.27
CA GLY A 30 -5.76 3.99 -6.16
C GLY A 30 -5.80 2.80 -7.12
N TYR A 31 -4.79 2.63 -7.97
CA TYR A 31 -4.74 1.52 -8.91
C TYR A 31 -3.92 0.37 -8.34
N ASN A 32 -4.62 -0.56 -7.71
CA ASN A 32 -4.04 -1.76 -7.11
C ASN A 32 -4.70 -3.02 -7.69
N ALA A 33 -3.91 -4.04 -7.98
CA ALA A 33 -4.38 -5.35 -8.40
C ALA A 33 -3.85 -6.43 -7.45
N PHE A 34 -4.73 -7.32 -7.01
CA PHE A 34 -4.40 -8.43 -6.12
C PHE A 34 -5.31 -9.62 -6.39
N TRP A 35 -4.85 -10.81 -6.02
CA TRP A 35 -5.63 -12.04 -6.13
C TRP A 35 -6.73 -12.07 -5.06
N ARG A 36 -7.87 -12.71 -5.37
CA ARG A 36 -9.01 -12.80 -4.44
C ARG A 36 -8.63 -13.36 -3.06
N HIS A 37 -7.79 -14.38 -3.02
CA HIS A 37 -7.34 -14.99 -1.76
C HIS A 37 -6.51 -14.05 -0.86
N CYS A 38 -5.99 -12.94 -1.40
CA CYS A 38 -5.33 -11.92 -0.59
C CYS A 38 -6.34 -11.15 0.26
N LEU A 39 -7.59 -11.00 -0.19
CA LEU A 39 -8.63 -10.28 0.58
C LEU A 39 -8.90 -10.92 1.93
N ASP A 40 -8.94 -12.26 1.97
CA ASP A 40 -9.18 -13.03 3.20
C ASP A 40 -8.10 -12.80 4.26
N GLN A 41 -6.88 -12.40 3.85
CA GLN A 41 -5.77 -12.08 4.75
C GLN A 41 -5.71 -10.61 5.16
N ILE A 42 -6.35 -9.72 4.38
CA ILE A 42 -6.29 -8.27 4.58
C ILE A 42 -7.46 -7.80 5.44
N ASP A 43 -8.66 -8.38 5.32
CA ASP A 43 -9.83 -8.03 6.16
C ASP A 43 -10.11 -6.51 6.22
N LEU A 44 -10.58 -5.91 5.12
CA LEU A 44 -10.75 -4.46 5.03
C LEU A 44 -11.98 -3.99 5.83
N ASP A 45 -11.78 -3.20 6.88
CA ASP A 45 -12.84 -2.71 7.80
C ASP A 45 -13.11 -1.20 7.69
N CYS A 46 -12.75 -0.57 6.56
CA CYS A 46 -12.88 0.88 6.37
C CYS A 46 -13.52 1.24 5.02
N THR A 47 -14.32 2.30 5.03
CA THR A 47 -15.18 2.71 3.89
C THR A 47 -14.75 4.02 3.23
N GLY A 48 -13.72 4.69 3.75
CA GLY A 48 -13.24 6.00 3.28
C GLY A 48 -11.94 5.95 2.46
N PHE A 49 -11.33 7.11 2.27
CA PHE A 49 -10.02 7.27 1.58
C PHE A 49 -8.88 6.50 2.26
N GLU A 50 -9.05 6.14 3.53
CA GLU A 50 -8.12 5.32 4.29
C GLU A 50 -8.03 3.86 3.81
N VAL A 51 -8.98 3.37 2.99
CA VAL A 51 -9.02 1.97 2.56
C VAL A 51 -7.78 1.51 1.82
N GLU A 52 -7.24 2.37 0.96
CA GLU A 52 -6.03 2.07 0.20
C GLU A 52 -4.81 1.94 1.12
N THR A 53 -4.69 2.85 2.09
CA THR A 53 -3.60 2.80 3.06
C THR A 53 -3.73 1.59 3.99
N LEU A 54 -4.94 1.28 4.46
CA LEU A 54 -5.16 0.11 5.31
C LEU A 54 -4.83 -1.18 4.56
N MET A 55 -5.27 -1.28 3.31
CA MET A 55 -4.95 -2.40 2.44
C MET A 55 -3.42 -2.58 2.33
N ASN A 56 -2.69 -1.52 1.98
CA ASN A 56 -1.23 -1.58 1.87
C ASN A 56 -0.55 -1.99 3.19
N ILE A 57 -0.98 -1.43 4.33
CA ILE A 57 -0.43 -1.82 5.64
C ILE A 57 -0.66 -3.30 5.93
N ARG A 58 -1.89 -3.78 5.71
CA ARG A 58 -2.27 -5.15 6.06
C ARG A 58 -1.69 -6.18 5.08
N VAL A 59 -1.50 -5.85 3.81
CA VAL A 59 -0.75 -6.66 2.83
C VAL A 59 0.69 -6.90 3.31
N VAL A 60 1.39 -5.84 3.75
CA VAL A 60 2.74 -5.98 4.31
C VAL A 60 2.72 -6.79 5.61
N LYS A 61 1.73 -6.58 6.47
CA LYS A 61 1.58 -7.35 7.72
C LYS A 61 1.30 -8.83 7.47
N ALA A 62 0.55 -9.17 6.44
CA ALA A 62 0.32 -10.55 6.00
C ALA A 62 1.59 -11.19 5.42
N GLY A 63 2.61 -10.38 5.06
CA GLY A 63 3.85 -10.85 4.45
C GLY A 63 3.69 -11.15 2.96
N LEU A 64 2.66 -10.58 2.33
CA LEU A 64 2.42 -10.74 0.90
C LEU A 64 3.46 -9.96 0.10
N LYS A 65 3.85 -10.49 -1.05
CA LYS A 65 4.79 -9.82 -1.96
C LYS A 65 4.08 -8.68 -2.69
N VAL A 66 4.63 -7.47 -2.57
CA VAL A 66 4.13 -6.28 -3.28
C VAL A 66 5.17 -5.83 -4.29
N GLN A 67 4.72 -5.53 -5.50
CA GLN A 67 5.53 -4.95 -6.55
C GLN A 67 4.86 -3.67 -7.05
N GLU A 68 5.59 -2.57 -7.01
CA GLU A 68 5.16 -1.31 -7.61
C GLU A 68 5.53 -1.34 -9.10
N ILE A 69 4.56 -1.04 -9.97
CA ILE A 69 4.76 -0.92 -11.41
C ILE A 69 4.67 0.56 -11.78
N PRO A 70 5.72 1.15 -12.39
CA PRO A 70 5.68 2.55 -12.78
C PRO A 70 4.58 2.74 -13.82
N SER A 71 3.65 3.65 -13.53
CA SER A 71 2.57 4.01 -14.43
C SER A 71 2.56 5.52 -14.67
N HIS A 72 2.16 5.91 -15.88
CA HIS A 72 1.99 7.32 -16.24
C HIS A 72 0.53 7.71 -16.05
N GLU A 73 0.26 8.48 -15.00
CA GLU A 73 -1.07 9.07 -14.79
C GLU A 73 -1.25 10.26 -15.74
N TYR A 74 -2.12 10.09 -16.74
CA TYR A 74 -2.47 11.17 -17.66
C TYR A 74 -3.23 12.29 -16.92
N LEU A 75 -3.10 13.52 -17.41
CA LEU A 75 -3.88 14.65 -16.90
C LEU A 75 -5.36 14.36 -17.06
N ARG A 76 -6.10 14.51 -15.96
CA ARG A 76 -7.54 14.31 -15.93
C ARG A 76 -8.20 15.22 -16.97
N ILE A 77 -8.90 14.62 -17.93
CA ILE A 77 -9.51 15.34 -19.06
C ILE A 77 -10.67 16.22 -18.56
N HIS A 78 -11.43 15.77 -17.54
CA HIS A 78 -12.53 16.51 -16.91
C HIS A 78 -12.70 16.14 -15.41
N GLY A 79 -13.23 17.07 -14.61
CA GLY A 79 -13.74 16.84 -13.25
C GLY A 79 -12.94 17.51 -12.12
N ALA A 80 -13.65 18.24 -11.25
CA ALA A 80 -13.08 18.83 -10.04
C ALA A 80 -12.62 17.74 -9.06
N SER A 81 -11.49 17.95 -8.39
CA SER A 81 -10.99 17.00 -7.40
C SER A 81 -11.88 17.08 -6.15
N ASN A 82 -12.66 16.03 -5.88
CA ASN A 82 -13.39 15.88 -4.61
C ASN A 82 -12.47 15.54 -3.42
N LEU A 83 -11.13 15.55 -3.61
CA LEU A 83 -10.18 15.23 -2.56
C LEU A 83 -9.90 16.45 -1.67
N ARG A 84 -10.19 16.32 -0.37
CA ARG A 84 -9.75 17.30 0.63
C ARG A 84 -8.43 16.82 1.20
N ALA A 85 -7.35 17.00 0.43
CA ALA A 85 -6.01 16.45 0.67
C ALA A 85 -5.54 16.50 2.14
N VAL A 86 -5.77 17.61 2.84
CA VAL A 86 -5.38 17.77 4.25
C VAL A 86 -6.27 16.94 5.18
N ARG A 87 -7.60 17.00 5.02
CA ARG A 87 -8.55 16.29 5.90
C ARG A 87 -8.46 14.78 5.71
N ASP A 88 -8.36 14.35 4.46
CA ASP A 88 -8.22 12.93 4.10
C ASP A 88 -6.85 12.42 4.53
N GLY A 89 -5.78 13.20 4.30
CA GLY A 89 -4.43 12.88 4.78
C GLY A 89 -4.34 12.69 6.29
N LEU A 90 -5.05 13.51 7.08
CA LEU A 90 -5.11 13.36 8.55
C LEU A 90 -5.87 12.09 8.98
N ARG A 91 -6.93 11.69 8.26
CA ARG A 91 -7.64 10.42 8.52
C ARG A 91 -6.73 9.24 8.24
N VAL A 92 -6.05 9.26 7.10
CA VAL A 92 -5.06 8.24 6.72
C VAL A 92 -3.96 8.14 7.77
N LEU A 93 -3.40 9.27 8.22
CA LEU A 93 -2.39 9.28 9.27
C LEU A 93 -2.89 8.67 10.58
N LYS A 94 -4.13 8.98 11.00
CA LYS A 94 -4.73 8.35 12.18
C LYS A 94 -4.85 6.84 12.03
N VAL A 95 -5.20 6.32 10.86
CA VAL A 95 -5.25 4.87 10.60
C VAL A 95 -3.85 4.27 10.70
N ILE A 96 -2.85 4.87 10.07
CA ILE A 96 -1.44 4.44 10.17
C ILE A 96 -1.02 4.36 11.64
N LEU A 97 -1.37 5.35 12.46
CA LEU A 97 -1.01 5.41 13.88
C LEU A 97 -1.80 4.42 14.74
N LYS A 98 -3.10 4.24 14.49
CA LYS A 98 -3.98 3.30 15.21
C LYS A 98 -3.60 1.84 14.97
N GLU A 99 -3.17 1.52 13.75
CA GLU A 99 -2.89 0.15 13.36
C GLU A 99 -1.70 -0.44 14.12
N ARG A 100 -1.87 -1.58 14.79
CA ARG A 100 -0.81 -2.18 15.61
C ARG A 100 0.33 -2.67 14.73
N SER A 101 1.56 -2.22 15.04
CA SER A 101 2.76 -2.66 14.35
C SER A 101 3.09 -4.10 14.76
N ASN A 102 3.27 -4.98 13.78
CA ASN A 102 3.75 -6.34 13.99
C ASN A 102 5.17 -6.53 13.43
N ARG A 103 5.97 -5.45 13.41
CA ARG A 103 7.31 -5.41 12.81
C ARG A 103 8.22 -6.53 13.32
N ARG A 104 8.04 -6.96 14.58
CA ARG A 104 8.82 -8.03 15.20
C ARG A 104 8.47 -9.39 14.62
N ALA A 105 7.19 -9.71 14.42
CA ALA A 105 6.78 -10.97 13.79
C ALA A 105 7.17 -11.04 12.30
N LEU A 106 7.15 -9.90 11.60
CA LEU A 106 7.62 -9.82 10.21
C LEU A 106 9.12 -10.09 10.08
N ARG A 107 9.95 -9.63 11.03
CA ARG A 107 11.40 -9.90 11.05
C ARG A 107 11.73 -11.36 11.40
N SER A 108 10.85 -12.05 12.13
CA SER A 108 11.03 -13.44 12.55
C SER A 108 10.63 -14.47 11.49
N ARG A 109 10.01 -14.04 10.36
CA ARG A 109 9.71 -14.94 9.26
C ARG A 109 10.98 -15.13 8.41
N PRO A 110 11.59 -16.32 8.37
CA PRO A 110 12.66 -16.58 7.42
C PRO A 110 12.13 -16.35 6.01
N HIS A 111 12.97 -15.78 5.17
CA HIS A 111 12.73 -15.47 3.76
C HIS A 111 12.65 -16.77 2.94
N ALA A 112 11.73 -17.67 3.30
CA ALA A 112 11.56 -18.97 2.68
C ALA A 112 10.40 -18.90 1.69
N MET A 113 10.67 -18.32 0.52
CA MET A 113 10.18 -18.82 -0.76
C MET A 113 10.92 -18.10 -1.88
N GLN A 114 12.14 -18.57 -2.15
CA GLN A 114 12.64 -18.56 -3.52
C GLN A 114 11.58 -19.27 -4.36
N LEU A 115 10.95 -18.51 -5.27
CA LEU A 115 10.19 -19.09 -6.36
C LEU A 115 11.17 -19.92 -7.18
N ASN A 116 11.17 -21.23 -6.93
CA ASN A 116 11.72 -22.19 -7.87
C ASN A 116 10.76 -22.17 -9.07
N SER A 117 11.05 -21.29 -10.03
CA SER A 117 10.46 -21.38 -11.36
C SER A 117 11.03 -22.65 -11.99
N GLY A 118 10.32 -23.76 -11.79
CA GLY A 118 10.59 -25.01 -12.45
C GLY A 118 10.67 -24.79 -13.95
N GLN A 119 11.80 -25.17 -14.51
CA GLN A 119 11.99 -25.39 -15.94
C GLN A 119 10.86 -26.31 -16.43
N GLY A 120 10.00 -25.76 -17.28
CA GLY A 120 9.16 -26.56 -18.17
C GLY A 120 9.85 -26.61 -19.52
N GLU A 121 10.69 -27.62 -19.72
CA GLU A 121 11.09 -28.07 -21.06
C GLU A 121 9.82 -28.45 -21.82
N VAL A 122 9.66 -27.93 -23.03
CA VAL A 122 8.65 -28.41 -23.98
C VAL A 122 9.41 -28.98 -25.17
N SER A 123 9.22 -30.29 -25.37
CA SER A 123 9.69 -31.12 -26.48
C SER A 123 9.15 -30.65 -27.83
#